data_AF-A0A0M3AS22-F1
#
_entry.id   AF-A0A0M3AS22-F1
#
_cell.length_a   1.000
_cell.length_b   1.000
_cell.length_c   1.000
_cell.angle_alpha   90.00
_cell.angle_beta   90.00
_cell.angle_gamma   90.00
#
_symmetry.space_group_name_H-M   'P 1'
#
loop_
_entity.id
_entity.type
_entity.pdbx_description
1 polymer ?
#
loop_
_entity_poly.entity_id
_entity_poly.type
_entity_poly.pdbx_seq_one_letter_code
_entity_poly.pdbx_strand_id
1 'polypeptide(L)'
;MFVTHVSINREGYFGAGYGKPDASKPFRCTMELHGQHGKVELNLSPEMSERIVSLVAEEVAAAGRATADALTASIIDHTPQIAA
;
A
#
# COMPACT_ATOMS: atom_id res chain seq x y z
N MET A 1 22.69 4.25 -5.96
CA MET A 1 21.75 4.67 -4.91
C MET A 1 20.45 3.95 -5.16
N PHE A 2 19.89 3.26 -4.16
CA PHE A 2 18.63 2.52 -4.30
C PHE A 2 17.64 2.91 -3.20
N VAL A 3 16.36 2.94 -3.55
CA VAL A 3 15.29 3.11 -2.56
C VAL A 3 15.18 1.81 -1.79
N THR A 4 15.39 1.85 -0.48
CA THR A 4 15.32 0.67 0.38
C THR A 4 13.97 0.54 1.04
N HIS A 5 13.34 1.67 1.37
CA HIS A 5 12.12 1.69 2.13
C HIS A 5 11.26 2.89 1.72
N VAL A 6 9.98 2.63 1.50
CA VAL A 6 8.96 3.66 1.29
C VAL A 6 7.91 3.46 2.36
N SER A 7 7.70 4.49 3.19
CA SER A 7 6.71 4.48 4.26
C SER A 7 5.63 5.50 3.96
N ILE A 8 4.37 5.07 3.96
CA ILE A 8 3.21 5.95 3.77
C ILE A 8 2.32 5.80 4.99
N ASN A 9 2.17 6.86 5.77
CA ASN A 9 1.35 6.86 6.97
C ASN A 9 0.48 8.11 7.04
N ARG A 10 -0.61 8.08 7.80
CA ARG A 10 -1.35 9.30 8.17
C ARG A 10 -0.48 10.14 9.10
N GLU A 11 -0.53 11.46 8.95
CA GLU A 11 0.23 12.37 9.81
C GLU A 11 -0.12 12.14 11.30
N GLY A 12 0.90 12.15 12.17
CA GLY A 12 0.75 11.84 13.60
C GLY A 12 0.80 10.35 13.95
N TYR A 13 0.92 9.46 12.96
CA TYR A 13 1.09 8.02 13.17
C TYR A 13 2.54 7.61 13.56
N PHE A 14 3.48 8.56 13.66
CA PHE A 14 4.87 8.29 14.02
C PHE A 14 5.14 8.51 15.51
N GLY A 15 5.15 7.43 16.28
CA GLY A 15 5.75 7.41 17.62
C GLY A 15 5.18 6.34 18.52
N ALA A 16 5.95 5.26 18.76
CA ALA A 16 6.01 4.33 19.91
C ALA A 16 4.72 3.89 20.66
N GLY A 17 3.55 4.25 20.17
CA GLY A 17 2.23 3.89 20.67
C GLY A 17 1.34 3.83 19.45
N TYR A 18 0.70 2.69 19.26
CA TYR A 18 -0.23 2.43 18.17
C TYR A 18 -1.43 3.39 18.26
N GLY A 19 -1.25 4.64 17.84
CA GLY A 19 -2.34 5.57 17.61
C GLY A 19 -3.20 4.99 16.50
N LYS A 20 -4.51 4.92 16.71
CA LYS A 20 -5.44 4.50 15.66
C LYS A 20 -5.25 5.43 14.45
N PRO A 21 -5.19 4.91 13.22
CA PRO A 21 -5.14 5.74 12.02
C PRO A 21 -6.32 6.73 12.03
N ASP A 22 -6.01 8.03 12.03
CA ASP A 22 -7.01 9.09 11.91
C ASP A 22 -7.21 9.43 10.44
N ALA A 23 -8.39 9.11 9.92
CA ALA A 23 -8.75 9.34 8.53
C ALA A 23 -8.85 10.83 8.16
N SER A 24 -8.97 11.73 9.15
CA SER A 24 -9.01 13.17 8.93
C SER A 24 -7.64 13.79 8.66
N LYS A 25 -6.54 13.07 8.95
CA LYS A 25 -5.17 13.57 8.77
C LYS A 25 -4.66 13.31 7.36
N PRO A 26 -3.84 14.19 6.77
CA PRO A 26 -3.27 13.93 5.45
C PRO A 26 -2.31 12.74 5.48
N PHE A 27 -2.03 12.16 4.31
CA PHE A 27 -0.96 11.18 4.17
C PHE A 27 0.41 11.86 4.15
N ARG A 28 1.40 11.19 4.73
CA ARG A 28 2.81 11.54 4.69
C ARG A 28 3.61 10.36 4.17
N CYS A 29 4.26 10.58 3.04
CA CYS A 29 5.19 9.63 2.46
C CYS A 29 6.63 10.03 2.82
N THR A 30 7.38 9.07 3.37
CA THR A 30 8.80 9.18 3.64
C THR A 30 9.53 8.08 2.87
N MET A 31 10.50 8.47 2.06
CA MET A 31 11.33 7.55 1.30
C MET A 31 12.75 7.53 1.87
N GLU A 32 13.24 6.33 2.15
CA GLU A 32 14.63 6.12 2.57
C GLU A 32 15.44 5.60 1.39
N LEU A 33 16.51 6.32 1.07
CA LEU A 33 17.44 5.96 0.01
C LEU A 33 18.80 5.69 0.62
N HIS A 34 19.34 4.50 0.34
CA HIS A 34 20.69 4.14 0.78
C HIS A 34 21.66 4.28 -0.39
N GLY A 35 22.67 5.12 -0.18
CA GLY A 35 23.86 5.23 -1.01
C GLY A 35 25.04 4.49 -0.40
N GLN A 36 26.17 4.46 -1.11
CA GLN A 36 27.42 3.86 -0.60
C GLN A 36 27.92 4.50 0.70
N HIS A 37 27.54 5.75 0.97
CA HIS A 37 28.06 6.54 2.09
C HIS A 37 27.00 6.93 3.14
N GLY A 38 25.77 6.42 3.04
CA GLY A 38 24.75 6.70 4.05
C GLY A 38 23.32 6.65 3.54
N LYS A 39 22.41 7.10 4.41
CA LYS A 39 20.96 7.15 4.20
C LYS A 39 20.51 8.59 3.98
N VAL A 40 19.64 8.78 2.99
CA VAL A 40 18.92 10.02 2.73
C VAL A 40 17.44 9.76 2.97
N GLU A 41 16.79 10.60 3.78
CA GLU A 41 15.34 10.57 3.96
C GLU A 41 14.69 11.72 3.18
N LEU A 42 13.81 11.36 2.26
CA LEU A 42 12.98 12.33 1.54
C LEU A 42 11.59 12.32 2.15
N ASN A 43 11.21 13.45 2.74
CA ASN A 43 9.85 13.68 3.19
C ASN A 43 9.09 14.40 2.09
N LEU A 44 8.08 13.73 1.53
CA LEU A 44 7.31 14.29 0.44
C LEU A 44 6.26 15.28 0.97
N SER A 45 5.89 16.24 0.12
CA SER A 45 4.77 17.13 0.43
C SER A 45 3.46 16.32 0.55
N PRO A 46 2.43 16.87 1.23
CA PRO A 46 1.13 16.22 1.32
C PRO A 46 0.53 15.89 -0.07
N GLU A 47 0.60 16.84 -1.00
CA GLU A 47 0.11 16.65 -2.37
C GLU A 47 0.80 15.49 -3.10
N MET A 48 2.13 15.41 -3.02
CA MET A 48 2.87 14.30 -3.63
C MET A 48 2.57 12.97 -2.94
N SER A 49 2.41 13.00 -1.61
CA SER A 49 2.06 11.83 -0.82
C SER A 49 0.69 11.27 -1.24
N GLU A 50 -0.32 12.12 -1.42
CA GLU A 50 -1.65 11.73 -1.89
C GLU A 50 -1.63 11.16 -3.31
N ARG A 51 -0.84 11.75 -4.21
CA ARG A 51 -0.69 11.22 -5.58
C ARG A 51 -0.09 9.81 -5.57
N ILE A 52 0.93 9.57 -4.75
CA ILE A 52 1.52 8.23 -4.60
C ILE A 52 0.51 7.24 -4.03
N VAL A 53 -0.24 7.62 -3.00
CA VAL A 53 -1.30 6.76 -2.45
C VAL A 53 -2.32 6.39 -3.52
N SER A 54 -2.73 7.35 -4.33
CA SER A 54 -3.71 7.13 -5.39
C SER A 54 -3.20 6.11 -6.42
N LEU A 55 -1.96 6.26 -6.88
CA LEU A 55 -1.32 5.32 -7.80
C LEU A 55 -1.23 3.90 -7.22
N VAL A 56 -0.79 3.78 -5.96
CA VAL A 56 -0.69 2.47 -5.29
C VAL A 56 -2.07 1.85 -5.05
N ALA A 57 -3.07 2.65 -4.68
CA ALA A 57 -4.42 2.17 -4.41
C ALA A 57 -5.09 1.58 -5.66
N GLU A 58 -4.87 2.18 -6.83
CA GLU A 58 -5.38 1.66 -8.11
C GLU A 58 -4.79 0.28 -8.43
N GLU A 59 -3.47 0.12 -8.27
CA GLU A 59 -2.78 -1.15 -8.47
C GLU A 59 -3.23 -2.22 -7.47
N VAL A 60 -3.38 -1.86 -6.19
CA VAL A 60 -3.89 -2.77 -5.16
C VAL A 60 -5.33 -3.19 -5.46
N ALA A 61 -6.19 -2.27 -5.92
CA ALA A 61 -7.55 -2.59 -6.32
C ALA A 61 -7.59 -3.49 -7.58
N ALA A 62 -6.69 -3.30 -8.53
CA ALA A 62 -6.54 -4.16 -9.70
C ALA A 62 -6.08 -5.57 -9.31
N ALA A 63 -5.02 -5.69 -8.50
CA ALA A 63 -4.52 -6.96 -8.00
C ALA A 63 -5.56 -7.70 -7.15
N GLY A 64 -6.31 -6.96 -6.31
CA GLY A 64 -7.40 -7.51 -5.51
C GLY A 64 -8.53 -8.08 -6.36
N ARG A 65 -8.94 -7.38 -7.44
CA ARG A 65 -9.92 -7.89 -8.41
C ARG A 65 -9.43 -9.16 -9.10
N ALA A 66 -8.21 -9.15 -9.62
CA ALA A 66 -7.62 -10.34 -10.25
C ALA A 66 -7.56 -11.54 -9.28
N THR A 67 -7.25 -11.31 -8.01
CA THR A 67 -7.25 -12.35 -6.98
C THR A 67 -8.66 -12.86 -6.69
N ALA A 68 -9.65 -11.97 -6.58
CA ALA A 68 -11.05 -12.34 -6.37
C ALA A 68 -11.62 -13.16 -7.54
N ASP A 69 -11.29 -12.78 -8.77
CA ASP A 69 -11.69 -13.51 -9.99
C ASP A 69 -11.06 -14.92 -10.01
N ALA A 70 -9.77 -15.03 -9.67
CA ALA A 70 -9.09 -16.33 -9.57
C ALA A 70 -9.70 -17.24 -8.49
N LEU A 71 -10.04 -16.68 -7.32
CA LEU A 71 -10.72 -17.43 -6.27
C LEU A 71 -12.12 -17.87 -6.72
N THR A 72 -12.87 -16.99 -7.36
CA THR A 72 -14.21 -17.30 -7.87
C THR A 72 -14.15 -18.41 -8.92
N ALA A 73 -13.18 -18.36 -9.84
CA ALA A 73 -12.95 -19.42 -10.83
C ALA A 73 -12.61 -20.77 -10.14
N SER A 74 -11.76 -20.76 -9.11
CA SER A 74 -11.43 -21.98 -8.36
C SER A 74 -12.63 -22.59 -7.61
N ILE A 75 -13.58 -21.76 -7.16
CA ILE A 75 -14.81 -22.22 -6.49
C ILE A 75 -15.76 -22.86 -7.51
N ILE A 76 -15.89 -22.29 -8.70
CA ILE A 76 -16.72 -22.83 -9.79
C ILE A 76 -16.18 -24.20 -10.24
N ASP A 77 -14.88 -24.32 -10.44
CA ASP A 77 -14.22 -25.59 -10.85
C ASP A 77 -14.34 -26.71 -9.81
N HIS A 78 -14.53 -26.36 -8.53
CA HIS A 78 -14.72 -27.32 -7.43
C HIS A 78 -16.18 -27.54 -7.02
N THR A 79 -17.15 -27.01 -7.78
CA THR A 79 -18.56 -27.33 -7.54
C THR A 79 -18.81 -28.77 -8.00
N PRO A 80 -19.18 -29.73 -7.12
CA PRO A 80 -19.51 -31.07 -7.56
C PRO A 80 -20.72 -30.97 -8.48
N GLN A 81 -20.63 -31.56 -9.68
CA GLN A 81 -21.80 -31.81 -10.52
C GLN A 81 -22.78 -32.64 -9.70
N ILE A 82 -23.76 -31.98 -9.08
CA ILE A 82 -24.91 -32.67 -8.50
C ILE A 82 -25.66 -33.22 -9.71
N ALA A 83 -25.53 -34.54 -9.89
CA ALA A 83 -26.07 -35.31 -10.99
C ALA A 83 -27.55 -35.01 -11.22
N ALA A 84 -27.91 -34.78 -12.48
CA ALA A 84 -29.28 -34.70 -12.97
C ALA A 84 -29.98 -36.07 -12.89
#